data_AF-A0A528DXW3-F1
#
_entry.id   AF-A0A528DXW3-F1
#
_cell.length_a   1.000
_cell.length_b   1.000
_cell.length_c   1.000
_cell.angle_alpha   90.00
_cell.angle_beta   90.00
_cell.angle_gamma   90.00
#
_symmetry.space_group_name_H-M   'P 1'
#
loop_
_entity.id
_entity.type
_entity.pdbx_description
1 polymer ?
#
loop_
_entity_poly.entity_id
_entity_poly.type
_entity_poly.pdbx_seq_one_letter_code
_entity_poly.pdbx_strand_id
1 'polypeptide(L)' 'MSADRLTDEKTGEPYFLAKVEVDAADLGQLRDIRLSPGMPAEVMFLTGEHTLLDYMLAPVEASLTRTFREN' A
#
# COMPACT_ATOMS: atom_id res chain seq x y z
N MET A 1 -10.06 -10.53 9.74
CA MET A 1 -10.48 -11.33 8.58
C MET A 1 -9.57 -10.93 7.44
N SER A 2 -8.78 -11.88 6.95
CA SER A 2 -7.59 -11.65 6.11
C SER A 2 -7.99 -11.23 4.70
N ALA A 3 -7.68 -9.98 4.31
CA ALA A 3 -7.66 -9.61 2.90
C ALA A 3 -6.47 -10.34 2.27
N ASP A 4 -6.75 -11.28 1.38
CA ASP A 4 -5.85 -12.33 0.89
C ASP A 4 -4.45 -11.82 0.52
N ARG A 5 -3.51 -12.00 1.45
CA ARG A 5 -2.07 -11.82 1.24
C ARG A 5 -1.58 -12.97 0.37
N LEU A 6 -1.17 -12.67 -0.85
CA LEU A 6 -0.53 -13.66 -1.71
C LEU A 6 0.89 -13.90 -1.23
N THR A 7 1.45 -15.05 -1.59
CA THR A 7 2.83 -15.40 -1.27
C THR A 7 3.54 -15.70 -2.57
N ASP A 8 4.68 -15.06 -2.80
CA ASP A 8 5.48 -15.31 -3.99
C ASP A 8 6.16 -16.68 -3.86
N GLU A 9 5.98 -17.57 -4.84
CA GLU A 9 6.50 -18.94 -4.78
C GLU A 9 8.04 -19.02 -4.91
N LYS A 10 8.70 -17.98 -5.42
CA LYS A 10 10.16 -17.94 -5.58
C LYS A 10 10.86 -17.35 -4.37
N THR A 11 10.26 -16.35 -3.72
CA THR A 11 10.87 -15.64 -2.58
C THR A 11 10.25 -16.02 -1.24
N GLY A 12 9.03 -16.55 -1.22
CA GLY A 12 8.26 -16.83 -0.01
C GLY A 12 7.67 -15.57 0.64
N GLU A 13 7.87 -14.39 0.04
CA GLU A 13 7.46 -13.13 0.65
C GLU A 13 5.97 -12.83 0.42
N PRO A 14 5.28 -12.27 1.43
CA PRO A 14 3.93 -11.75 1.29
C PRO A 14 3.84 -10.58 0.30
N TYR A 15 2.81 -10.58 -0.54
CA TYR A 15 2.46 -9.40 -1.36
C TYR A 15 0.95 -9.21 -1.50
N PHE A 16 0.57 -8.02 -1.92
CA PHE A 16 -0.82 -7.64 -2.19
C PHE A 16 -0.99 -7.33 -3.67
N LEU A 17 -2.06 -7.84 -4.28
CA LEU A 17 -2.43 -7.52 -5.66
C LEU A 17 -3.30 -6.27 -5.69
N ALA A 18 -2.81 -5.21 -6.33
CA ALA A 18 -3.58 -4.00 -6.59
C ALA A 18 -3.93 -3.89 -8.08
N LYS A 19 -5.20 -3.59 -8.39
CA LYS A 19 -5.65 -3.21 -9.74
C LYS A 19 -6.01 -1.73 -9.71
N VAL A 20 -5.41 -0.95 -10.60
CA VAL A 20 -5.66 0.49 -10.72
C VAL A 20 -6.38 0.73 -12.03
N GLU A 21 -7.57 1.32 -11.96
CA GLU A 21 -8.34 1.76 -13.11
C GLU A 21 -8.50 3.28 -13.01
N VAL A 22 -8.37 3.97 -14.15
CA VAL A 22 -8.54 5.42 -14.24
C VAL A 22 -9.86 5.71 -14.92
N ASP A 23 -10.72 6.48 -14.27
CA ASP A 23 -12.02 6.87 -14.85
C ASP A 23 -11.80 7.82 -16.04
N ALA A 24 -12.47 7.52 -17.16
CA ALA A 24 -12.44 8.35 -18.36
C ALA A 24 -12.98 9.78 -18.11
N ALA A 25 -13.88 9.96 -17.14
CA ALA A 25 -14.38 11.28 -16.75
C ALA A 25 -13.28 12.16 -16.12
N ASP A 26 -12.38 11.56 -15.33
CA ASP A 26 -11.25 12.26 -14.70
C ASP A 26 -10.17 12.60 -15.71
N LEU A 27 -10.00 11.76 -16.75
CA LEU A 27 -9.12 12.06 -17.88
C LEU A 27 -9.57 13.29 -18.66
N GLY A 28 -10.88 13.51 -18.79
CA GLY A 28 -11.43 14.70 -19.44
C GLY A 28 -11.16 16.01 -18.67
N GLN A 29 -10.90 15.93 -17.37
CA GLN A 29 -10.56 17.10 -16.53
C GLN A 29 -9.09 17.49 -16.64
N LEU A 30 -8.23 16.56 -17.07
CA LEU A 30 -6.82 16.80 -17.34
C LEU A 30 -6.68 17.53 -18.69
N ARG A 31 -6.99 18.83 -18.68
CA ARG A 31 -7.09 19.68 -19.88
C ARG A 31 -5.82 19.67 -20.76
N ASP A 32 -4.65 19.39 -20.18
CA ASP A 32 -3.36 19.42 -20.87
C ASP A 32 -2.68 18.04 -21.00
N ILE A 33 -3.33 16.93 -20.60
CA ILE A 33 -2.73 15.59 -20.70
C ILE A 33 -3.44 14.77 -21.78
N ARG A 34 -2.74 14.54 -22.91
CA ARG A 34 -3.16 13.57 -23.93
C ARG A 34 -2.48 12.23 -23.70
N LEU A 35 -3.18 11.32 -23.02
CA LEU A 35 -2.73 9.93 -22.89
C LEU A 35 -2.56 9.29 -24.27
N SER A 36 -1.41 8.68 -24.50
CA SER A 36 -1.07 7.97 -25.73
C SER A 36 -0.55 6.58 -25.38
N PRO A 37 -0.81 5.55 -26.22
CA PRO A 37 -0.26 4.22 -26.02
C PRO A 37 1.27 4.26 -25.88
N GLY A 38 1.81 3.58 -24.88
CA GLY A 38 3.26 3.57 -24.57
C GLY A 38 3.74 4.70 -23.67
N MET A 39 2.85 5.61 -23.23
CA MET A 39 3.19 6.60 -22.21
C MET A 39 3.44 5.91 -20.86
N PRO A 40 4.59 6.13 -20.19
CA PRO A 40 4.85 5.56 -18.88
C PRO A 40 3.95 6.20 -17.84
N ALA A 41 3.47 5.40 -16.89
CA ALA A 41 2.71 5.85 -15.74
C ALA A 41 3.34 5.30 -14.47
N GLU A 42 3.36 6.11 -13.42
CA GLU A 42 3.86 5.72 -12.11
C GLU A 42 2.70 5.76 -11.11
N VAL A 43 2.57 4.70 -10.33
CA VAL A 43 1.57 4.62 -9.25
C VAL A 43 2.33 4.61 -7.94
N MET A 44 2.05 5.59 -7.09
CA MET A 44 2.65 5.71 -5.77
C MET A 44 1.64 5.31 -4.70
N PHE A 45 1.92 4.21 -4.00
CA PHE A 45 1.13 3.79 -2.85
C PHE A 45 1.67 4.48 -1.59
N LEU A 46 0.93 5.46 -1.07
CA LEU A 46 1.27 6.06 0.22
C LEU A 46 0.78 5.15 1.35
N THR A 47 1.67 4.32 1.88
CA THR A 47 1.39 3.41 2.99
C THR A 47 1.44 4.16 4.33
N GLY A 48 0.44 5.00 4.58
CA GLY A 48 0.31 5.75 5.82
C GLY A 48 1.37 6.83 6.04
N GLU A 49 1.12 7.69 7.02
CA GLU A 49 2.07 8.71 7.47
C GLU A 49 2.72 8.22 8.76
N HIS A 50 3.94 7.67 8.68
CA HIS A 50 4.70 7.37 9.88
C HIS A 50 5.43 8.62 10.37
N THR A 51 5.06 9.11 11.54
CA THR A 51 5.82 10.17 12.21
C THR A 51 7.06 9.57 12.89
N LEU A 52 8.07 10.40 13.21
CA LEU A 52 9.22 9.94 14.01
C LEU A 52 8.79 9.32 15.34
N LEU A 53 7.74 9.89 15.95
CA LEU A 53 7.14 9.40 17.19
C LEU A 53 6.52 8.01 17.02
N ASP A 54 5.90 7.75 15.87
CA ASP A 54 5.30 6.46 15.48
C ASP A 54 6.35 5.33 15.52
N TYR A 55 7.53 5.58 14.93
CA TYR A 55 8.64 4.63 14.96
C TYR A 55 9.21 4.39 16.36
N MET A 56 9.25 5.43 17.20
CA MET A 56 9.76 5.30 18.58
C MET A 56 8.80 4.50 19.48
N LEU A 57 7.48 4.65 19.26
CA LEU A 57 6.44 4.01 20.07
C LEU A 57 6.10 2.59 19.60
N ALA A 58 6.31 2.27 18.31
CA ALA A 58 6.08 0.94 17.74
C ALA A 58 6.56 -0.26 18.59
N PRO A 59 7.79 -0.29 19.15
CA PRO A 59 8.24 -1.40 19.99
C PRO A 59 7.52 -1.50 21.34
N VAL A 60 7.07 -0.37 21.90
CA VAL A 60 6.30 -0.34 23.16
C VAL A 60 4.93 -0.95 22.93
N GLU A 61 4.24 -0.53 21.87
CA GLU A 61 2.95 -1.07 21.47
C GLU A 61 3.02 -2.56 21.14
N ALA A 62 4.07 -2.99 20.42
CA ALA A 62 4.31 -4.39 20.11
C ALA A 62 4.51 -5.23 21.40
N SER A 63 5.23 -4.69 22.39
CA SER A 63 5.50 -5.36 23.66
C SER A 63 4.25 -5.50 24.52
N LEU A 64 3.43 -4.45 24.58
CA LEU A 64 2.12 -4.47 25.25
C LEU A 64 1.20 -5.49 24.56
N THR A 65 1.05 -5.41 23.24
CA THR A 65 0.19 -6.33 22.48
C THR A 65 0.60 -7.79 22.64
N ARG A 66 1.90 -8.08 22.73
CA ARG A 66 2.40 -9.46 22.93
C ARG A 66 2.11 -9.99 24.33
N THR A 67 2.30 -9.18 25.38
CA THR A 67 2.08 -9.60 26.77
C THR A 67 0.61 -9.84 27.11
N PHE A 68 -0.32 -9.12 26.48
CA PHE A 68 -1.75 -9.38 26.65
C PHE A 68 -2.27 -10.63 25.92
N ARG A 69 -1.52 -11.17 24.96
CA ARG A 69 -1.91 -12.39 24.20
C ARG A 69 -1.36 -13.68 24.79
N GLU A 70 -0.49 -13.59 25.80
CA GLU A 70 0.20 -14.72 26.42
C GLU A 70 -0.35 -15.08 27.82
N ASN A 71 -1.56 -14.60 28.19
CA ASN A 71 -2.33 -15.01 29.39
C ASN A 71 -3.65 -15.69 29.00
#